data_AF-A0A5Q5BRI5-F1
#
_entry.id   AF-A0A5Q5BRI5-F1
#
_cell.length_a   1.000
_cell.length_b   1.000
_cell.length_c   1.000
_cell.angle_alpha   90.00
_cell.angle_beta   90.00
_cell.angle_gamma   90.00
#
_symmetry.space_group_name_H-M   'P 1'
#
loop_
_entity.id
_entity.type
_entity.pdbx_description
1 polymer ?
#
loop_
_entity_poly.entity_id
_entity_poly.type
_entity_poly.pdbx_seq_one_letter_code
_entity_poly.pdbx_strand_id
1 'polypeptide(L)'
;MDMRLDELRSWFGFGVAGNFAGHLEQAGEAADFVNVEVGTDAGDQAPKGIFPWYAPGVDGQLGEFPLSHDRIVLPDSAVPLNLQIEPEVGLACRVVWYGDTVVRLDPFALGAFNDCSIRRPGAAKISDKKNWGASSKGVAPQFFDIGDLTPDGPTATLRLVCFLRDRDGHEHAYGVDSPLLGYSYYGEVLLDWVVERLANQKGSAGTPLEDVGALMAAAGHPEHVLIGIGATRYTELGESTFLQPGDEAVVRVYDTESDEFSELRQTVVTR
;
A
#
# COMPACT_ATOMS: atom_id res chain seq x y z
N MET A 1 11.97 14.12 -3.15
CA MET A 1 11.30 14.07 -4.47
C MET A 1 9.84 14.45 -4.30
N ASP A 2 9.34 15.44 -5.05
CA ASP A 2 7.94 15.83 -4.98
C ASP A 2 7.06 14.84 -5.76
N MET A 3 5.98 14.38 -5.13
CA MET A 3 5.08 13.36 -5.68
C MET A 3 3.83 14.02 -6.23
N ARG A 4 3.87 14.51 -7.47
CA ARG A 4 2.75 15.29 -8.01
C ARG A 4 1.60 14.40 -8.48
N LEU A 5 0.38 14.67 -8.02
CA LEU A 5 -0.79 13.84 -8.34
C LEU A 5 -1.10 13.77 -9.85
N ASP A 6 -0.77 14.80 -10.63
CA ASP A 6 -0.93 14.81 -12.09
C ASP A 6 0.00 13.81 -12.78
N GLU A 7 1.24 13.66 -12.30
CA GLU A 7 2.17 12.63 -12.78
C GLU A 7 1.70 11.23 -12.37
N LEU A 8 1.32 11.08 -11.11
CA LEU A 8 0.89 9.79 -10.54
C LEU A 8 -0.36 9.20 -11.22
N ARG A 9 -1.17 10.02 -11.89
CA ARG A 9 -2.30 9.54 -12.70
C ARG A 9 -1.88 8.63 -13.85
N SER A 10 -0.64 8.74 -14.32
CA SER A 10 -0.09 7.87 -15.36
C SER A 10 0.59 6.60 -14.82
N TRP A 11 0.73 6.47 -13.51
CA TRP A 11 1.41 5.34 -12.89
C TRP A 11 0.42 4.24 -12.56
N PHE A 12 0.88 3.00 -12.57
CA PHE A 12 0.08 1.88 -12.09
C PHE A 12 0.30 1.67 -10.59
N GLY A 13 -0.78 1.36 -9.87
CA GLY A 13 -0.77 1.23 -8.42
C GLY A 13 -1.12 -0.17 -7.95
N PHE A 14 -0.25 -0.78 -7.14
CA PHE A 14 -0.54 -2.07 -6.50
C PHE A 14 0.07 -2.18 -5.10
N GLY A 15 -0.42 -3.13 -4.31
CA GLY A 15 0.03 -3.40 -2.95
C GLY A 15 0.57 -4.82 -2.78
N VAL A 16 1.36 -5.02 -1.73
CA VAL A 16 1.88 -6.33 -1.31
C VAL A 16 1.14 -6.79 -0.06
N ALA A 17 0.37 -7.87 -0.18
CA ALA A 17 -0.41 -8.40 0.94
C ALA A 17 0.46 -9.26 1.87
N GLY A 18 0.42 -8.99 3.17
CA GLY A 18 1.04 -9.84 4.19
C GLY A 18 2.56 -9.75 4.29
N ASN A 19 3.16 -8.62 3.91
CA ASN A 19 4.62 -8.41 4.03
C ASN A 19 5.09 -8.00 5.45
N PHE A 20 4.18 -7.96 6.42
CA PHE A 20 4.51 -7.70 7.81
C PHE A 20 3.82 -8.72 8.71
N ALA A 21 4.60 -9.40 9.55
CA ALA A 21 4.12 -10.49 10.38
C ALA A 21 2.97 -10.05 11.31
N GLY A 22 1.87 -10.80 11.31
CA GLY A 22 0.72 -10.57 12.18
C GLY A 22 -0.27 -9.49 11.73
N HIS A 23 0.03 -8.72 10.67
CA HIS A 23 -0.87 -7.64 10.24
C HIS A 23 -2.19 -8.18 9.66
N LEU A 24 -2.16 -9.24 8.84
CA LEU A 24 -3.37 -9.80 8.21
C LEU A 24 -4.36 -10.31 9.25
N GLU A 25 -3.87 -10.86 10.36
CA GLU A 25 -4.67 -11.29 11.48
C GLU A 25 -5.33 -10.10 12.17
N GLN A 26 -4.59 -9.02 12.46
CA GLN A 26 -5.11 -7.80 13.08
C GLN A 26 -6.13 -7.08 12.19
N ALA A 27 -5.93 -7.10 10.87
CA ALA A 27 -6.86 -6.54 9.90
C ALA A 27 -8.10 -7.43 9.66
N GLY A 28 -8.14 -8.64 10.21
CA GLY A 28 -9.22 -9.61 10.01
C GLY A 28 -9.27 -10.18 8.59
N GLU A 29 -8.16 -10.14 7.86
CA GLU A 29 -8.05 -10.56 6.45
C GLU A 29 -7.41 -11.93 6.27
N ALA A 30 -6.84 -12.53 7.32
CA ALA A 30 -6.15 -13.82 7.25
C ALA A 30 -7.01 -14.95 6.62
N ALA A 31 -8.33 -14.93 6.85
CA ALA A 31 -9.26 -15.91 6.29
C ALA A 31 -9.38 -15.83 4.75
N ASP A 32 -9.11 -14.66 4.15
CA ASP A 32 -9.18 -14.47 2.69
C ASP A 32 -8.06 -15.26 1.97
N PHE A 33 -6.98 -15.61 2.68
CA PHE A 33 -5.77 -16.22 2.10
C PHE A 33 -5.63 -17.73 2.31
N VAL A 34 -6.64 -18.40 2.90
CA VAL A 34 -6.56 -19.84 3.22
C VAL A 34 -6.28 -20.71 1.98
N ASN A 35 -6.75 -20.29 0.81
CA ASN A 35 -6.57 -21.02 -0.45
C ASN A 35 -5.44 -20.45 -1.32
N VAL A 36 -4.63 -19.53 -0.80
CA VAL A 36 -3.51 -18.96 -1.54
C VAL A 36 -2.29 -19.84 -1.32
N GLU A 37 -1.85 -20.50 -2.38
CA GLU A 37 -0.63 -21.31 -2.35
C GLU A 37 0.59 -20.39 -2.24
N VAL A 38 1.18 -20.34 -1.04
CA VAL A 38 2.51 -19.78 -0.83
C VAL A 38 3.49 -20.89 -1.25
N GLY A 39 4.27 -20.66 -2.33
CA GLY A 39 5.14 -21.70 -2.91
C GLY A 39 6.00 -22.42 -1.87
N THR A 40 6.33 -23.69 -2.09
CA THR A 40 6.93 -24.61 -1.08
C THR A 40 8.27 -24.16 -0.48
N ASP A 41 8.95 -23.19 -1.11
CA ASP A 41 10.23 -22.63 -0.65
C ASP A 41 10.07 -21.29 0.10
N ALA A 42 8.85 -20.75 0.14
CA ALA A 42 8.52 -19.52 0.83
C ALA A 42 8.16 -19.86 2.29
N GLY A 43 9.05 -19.57 3.24
CA GLY A 43 8.76 -19.77 4.67
C GLY A 43 7.50 -19.04 5.13
N ASP A 44 6.99 -19.38 6.32
CA ASP A 44 5.71 -18.89 6.87
C ASP A 44 5.51 -17.36 6.86
N GLN A 45 6.61 -16.60 6.80
CA GLN A 45 6.67 -15.14 6.81
C GLN A 45 6.56 -14.48 5.44
N ALA A 46 6.52 -15.25 4.34
CA ALA A 46 6.45 -14.68 3.00
C ALA A 46 5.12 -13.96 2.75
N PRO A 47 5.14 -12.85 1.97
CA PRO A 47 3.92 -12.18 1.55
C PRO A 47 3.03 -13.13 0.76
N LYS A 48 1.72 -12.88 0.82
CA LYS A 48 0.69 -13.77 0.25
C LYS A 48 0.40 -13.49 -1.22
N GLY A 49 0.71 -12.29 -1.71
CA GLY A 49 0.52 -11.93 -3.11
C GLY A 49 0.49 -10.43 -3.33
N ILE A 50 0.30 -10.02 -4.58
CA ILE A 50 0.12 -8.62 -4.97
C ILE A 50 -1.32 -8.35 -5.39
N PHE A 51 -1.82 -7.13 -5.20
CA PHE A 51 -3.17 -6.75 -5.62
C PHE A 51 -3.17 -5.34 -6.21
N PRO A 52 -3.96 -5.07 -7.27
CA PRO A 52 -4.04 -3.75 -7.85
C PRO A 52 -4.92 -2.85 -6.98
N TRP A 53 -4.57 -1.57 -6.91
CA TRP A 53 -5.46 -0.54 -6.37
C TRP A 53 -5.71 0.60 -7.37
N TYR A 54 -4.93 0.71 -8.45
CA TYR A 54 -5.17 1.65 -9.55
C TYR A 54 -4.54 1.16 -10.86
N ALA A 55 -5.29 1.25 -11.94
CA ALA A 55 -4.86 0.91 -13.30
C ALA A 55 -5.25 2.05 -14.25
N PRO A 56 -4.30 2.86 -14.73
CA PRO A 56 -4.59 4.00 -15.57
C PRO A 56 -5.21 3.57 -16.91
N GLY A 57 -6.27 4.26 -17.33
CA GLY A 57 -6.93 4.00 -18.62
C GLY A 57 -7.79 2.74 -18.68
N VAL A 58 -7.93 2.00 -17.57
CA VAL A 58 -8.85 0.85 -17.47
C VAL A 58 -10.23 1.34 -17.03
N ASP A 59 -11.30 0.71 -17.52
CA ASP A 59 -12.66 1.03 -17.09
C ASP A 59 -12.99 0.50 -15.69
N GLY A 60 -13.94 1.15 -15.02
CA GLY A 60 -14.47 0.71 -13.73
C GLY A 60 -13.62 1.15 -12.52
N GLN A 61 -13.79 0.44 -11.40
CA GLN A 61 -13.27 0.84 -10.09
C GLN A 61 -11.74 1.06 -10.09
N LEU A 62 -10.99 0.17 -10.72
CA LEU A 62 -9.52 0.29 -10.80
C LEU A 62 -9.06 1.47 -11.66
N GLY A 63 -9.92 1.97 -12.56
CA GLY A 63 -9.66 3.15 -13.38
C GLY A 63 -9.80 4.49 -12.65
N GLU A 64 -10.47 4.49 -11.49
CA GLU A 64 -10.66 5.71 -10.72
C GLU A 64 -9.39 6.05 -9.92
N PHE A 65 -8.82 7.23 -10.17
CA PHE A 65 -7.60 7.68 -9.51
C PHE A 65 -7.83 7.94 -8.00
N PRO A 66 -7.21 7.17 -7.09
CA PRO A 66 -7.60 7.16 -5.68
C PRO A 66 -6.76 8.06 -4.77
N LEU A 67 -5.59 8.51 -5.24
CA LEU A 67 -4.58 9.13 -4.38
C LEU A 67 -4.95 10.57 -3.97
N SER A 68 -4.58 10.91 -2.74
CA SER A 68 -4.66 12.25 -2.19
C SER A 68 -3.45 12.52 -1.28
N HIS A 69 -3.12 13.80 -1.12
CA HIS A 69 -2.13 14.25 -0.15
C HIS A 69 -2.73 14.65 1.20
N ASP A 70 -4.01 15.02 1.23
CA ASP A 70 -4.57 15.82 2.32
C ASP A 70 -5.91 15.33 2.88
N ARG A 71 -6.54 14.35 2.23
CA ARG A 71 -7.88 13.89 2.63
C ARG A 71 -8.14 12.43 2.36
N ILE A 72 -9.03 11.86 3.17
CA ILE A 72 -9.72 10.59 2.93
C ILE A 72 -11.20 10.94 2.77
N VAL A 73 -11.76 10.69 1.59
CA VAL A 73 -13.20 10.91 1.34
C VAL A 73 -13.93 9.62 1.66
N LEU A 74 -14.86 9.66 2.62
CA LEU A 74 -15.68 8.49 2.94
C LEU A 74 -16.56 8.10 1.74
N PRO A 75 -16.70 6.81 1.43
CA PRO A 75 -17.62 6.35 0.39
C PRO A 75 -19.08 6.59 0.80
N ASP A 76 -19.94 6.88 -0.18
CA ASP A 76 -21.39 6.92 0.03
C ASP A 76 -21.88 5.50 0.38
N SER A 77 -22.47 5.35 1.56
CA SER A 77 -22.97 4.06 2.02
C SER A 77 -24.22 4.23 2.88
N ALA A 78 -25.22 3.37 2.65
CA ALA A 78 -26.43 3.32 3.46
C ALA A 78 -26.18 2.72 4.87
N VAL A 79 -25.03 2.06 5.06
CA VAL A 79 -24.61 1.49 6.34
C VAL A 79 -23.22 2.04 6.71
N PRO A 80 -22.90 2.19 8.01
CA PRO A 80 -21.56 2.53 8.44
C PRO A 80 -20.53 1.57 7.85
N LEU A 81 -19.40 2.12 7.41
CA LEU A 81 -18.27 1.35 6.91
C LEU A 81 -17.09 1.52 7.86
N ASN A 82 -16.42 0.41 8.12
CA ASN A 82 -15.26 0.36 9.00
C ASN A 82 -14.01 0.64 8.19
N LEU A 83 -13.57 1.89 8.13
CA LEU A 83 -12.33 2.28 7.45
C LEU A 83 -11.16 2.29 8.44
N GLN A 84 -10.02 1.73 8.05
CA GLN A 84 -8.79 1.78 8.83
C GLN A 84 -7.66 2.42 8.01
N ILE A 85 -6.77 3.10 8.73
CA ILE A 85 -5.48 3.53 8.20
C ILE A 85 -4.66 2.26 7.99
N GLU A 86 -4.03 2.10 6.83
CA GLU A 86 -3.04 1.05 6.62
C GLU A 86 -1.71 1.74 6.37
N PRO A 87 -0.91 1.96 7.44
CA PRO A 87 0.34 2.68 7.31
C PRO A 87 1.37 1.81 6.61
N GLU A 88 1.82 2.27 5.44
CA GLU A 88 2.82 1.57 4.64
C GLU A 88 3.93 2.53 4.18
N VAL A 89 4.96 1.93 3.58
CA VAL A 89 5.87 2.65 2.69
C VAL A 89 5.37 2.53 1.25
N GLY A 90 5.23 3.67 0.59
CA GLY A 90 5.01 3.74 -0.86
C GLY A 90 6.36 3.76 -1.56
N LEU A 91 6.60 2.78 -2.42
CA LEU A 91 7.82 2.63 -3.20
C LEU A 91 7.56 3.00 -4.67
N ALA A 92 8.25 4.01 -5.16
CA ALA A 92 8.22 4.42 -6.55
C ALA A 92 9.30 3.68 -7.35
N CYS A 93 8.88 2.94 -8.39
CA CYS A 93 9.79 2.21 -9.26
C CYS A 93 9.57 2.56 -10.72
N ARG A 94 10.66 2.57 -11.50
CA ARG A 94 10.59 2.46 -12.96
C ARG A 94 10.40 1.00 -13.33
N VAL A 95 9.61 0.75 -14.37
CA VAL A 95 9.31 -0.60 -14.84
C VAL A 95 10.13 -0.90 -16.09
N VAL A 96 10.83 -2.03 -16.08
CA VAL A 96 11.54 -2.54 -17.26
C VAL A 96 10.75 -3.68 -17.86
N TRP A 97 10.31 -3.50 -19.10
CA TRP A 97 9.50 -4.47 -19.83
C TRP A 97 10.31 -5.29 -20.83
N TYR A 98 9.90 -6.54 -21.03
CA TYR A 98 10.26 -7.38 -22.17
C TYR A 98 8.98 -7.96 -22.78
N GLY A 99 8.49 -7.33 -23.84
CA GLY A 99 7.13 -7.59 -24.33
C GLY A 99 6.11 -7.25 -23.25
N ASP A 100 5.21 -8.19 -22.95
CA ASP A 100 4.16 -8.04 -21.93
C ASP A 100 4.59 -8.51 -20.52
N THR A 101 5.88 -8.77 -20.33
CA THR A 101 6.41 -9.22 -19.03
C THR A 101 7.29 -8.15 -18.42
N VAL A 102 7.05 -7.81 -17.16
CA VAL A 102 7.98 -7.01 -16.34
C VAL A 102 9.17 -7.89 -15.99
N VAL A 103 10.38 -7.43 -16.30
CA VAL A 103 11.62 -8.17 -16.03
C VAL A 103 12.48 -7.54 -14.95
N ARG A 104 12.22 -6.27 -14.60
CA ARG A 104 12.91 -5.58 -13.51
C ARG A 104 12.08 -4.40 -13.01
N LEU A 105 12.22 -4.10 -11.72
CA LEU A 105 11.74 -2.88 -11.08
C LEU A 105 12.94 -2.11 -10.53
N ASP A 106 13.11 -0.87 -10.97
CA ASP A 106 14.20 0.00 -10.55
C ASP A 106 13.66 1.05 -9.57
N PRO A 107 13.81 0.87 -8.23
CA PRO A 107 13.33 1.85 -7.26
C PRO A 107 14.09 3.17 -7.38
N PHE A 108 13.41 4.28 -7.13
CA PHE A 108 14.05 5.61 -7.15
C PHE A 108 13.53 6.58 -6.08
N ALA A 109 12.39 6.29 -5.45
CA ALA A 109 11.92 7.10 -4.33
C ALA A 109 11.05 6.26 -3.38
N LEU A 110 11.01 6.61 -2.10
CA LEU A 110 10.05 6.03 -1.16
C LEU A 110 9.55 7.06 -0.14
N GLY A 111 8.37 6.81 0.44
CA GLY A 111 7.83 7.67 1.48
C GLY A 111 6.56 7.14 2.13
N ALA A 112 5.91 7.97 2.93
CA ALA A 112 4.70 7.59 3.64
C ALA A 112 3.53 7.34 2.67
N PHE A 113 2.87 6.21 2.86
CA PHE A 113 1.71 5.78 2.09
C PHE A 113 0.63 5.26 3.03
N ASN A 114 -0.62 5.53 2.67
CA ASN A 114 -1.78 5.00 3.40
C ASN A 114 -2.60 4.16 2.43
N ASP A 115 -2.50 2.84 2.56
CA ASP A 115 -3.32 1.88 1.81
C ASP A 115 -4.73 1.76 2.41
N CYS A 116 -5.34 2.90 2.74
CA CYS A 116 -6.59 2.96 3.50
C CYS A 116 -7.63 1.99 2.93
N SER A 117 -8.27 1.28 3.86
CA SER A 117 -9.01 0.06 3.55
C SER A 117 -10.33 -0.02 4.28
N ILE A 118 -11.35 -0.49 3.57
CA ILE A 118 -12.65 -0.81 4.16
C ILE A 118 -12.61 -2.25 4.67
N ARG A 119 -12.82 -2.44 5.98
CA ARG A 119 -13.01 -3.76 6.59
C ARG A 119 -14.39 -4.32 6.24
N ARG A 120 -14.43 -5.00 5.10
CA ARG A 120 -15.62 -5.64 4.55
C ARG A 120 -15.39 -7.15 4.41
N PRO A 121 -15.95 -7.97 5.32
CA PRO A 121 -15.94 -9.43 5.16
C PRO A 121 -16.63 -9.85 3.87
N GLY A 122 -16.10 -10.89 3.21
CA GLY A 122 -16.71 -11.49 2.02
C GLY A 122 -16.55 -10.70 0.73
N ALA A 123 -15.62 -9.73 0.68
CA ALA A 123 -15.19 -9.13 -0.59
C ALA A 123 -14.62 -10.22 -1.51
N ALA A 124 -14.95 -10.17 -2.81
CA ALA A 124 -14.48 -11.18 -3.74
C ALA A 124 -12.99 -10.97 -4.08
N LYS A 125 -12.58 -9.69 -4.13
CA LYS A 125 -11.20 -9.28 -4.36
C LYS A 125 -10.72 -8.34 -3.27
N ILE A 126 -9.40 -8.31 -3.05
CA ILE A 126 -8.80 -7.33 -2.15
C ILE A 126 -9.06 -5.92 -2.68
N SER A 127 -8.91 -5.70 -3.98
CA SER A 127 -9.10 -4.38 -4.61
C SER A 127 -10.46 -3.73 -4.31
N ASP A 128 -11.51 -4.54 -4.13
CA ASP A 128 -12.87 -4.08 -3.75
C ASP A 128 -12.87 -3.28 -2.43
N LYS A 129 -11.90 -3.55 -1.56
CA LYS A 129 -11.72 -2.89 -0.24
C LYS A 129 -10.81 -1.67 -0.32
N LYS A 130 -10.08 -1.49 -1.42
CA LYS A 130 -8.90 -0.60 -1.52
C LYS A 130 -9.18 0.68 -2.30
N ASN A 131 -10.01 0.63 -3.34
CA ASN A 131 -10.30 1.79 -4.18
C ASN A 131 -11.80 2.06 -4.27
N TRP A 132 -12.34 2.97 -3.46
CA TRP A 132 -13.75 3.41 -3.57
C TRP A 132 -13.89 4.77 -4.29
N GLY A 133 -12.87 5.13 -5.07
CA GLY A 133 -12.79 6.34 -5.87
C GLY A 133 -11.81 7.37 -5.32
N ALA A 134 -11.95 8.60 -5.80
CA ALA A 134 -11.03 9.69 -5.48
C ALA A 134 -10.82 9.89 -3.97
N SER A 135 -9.56 10.06 -3.57
CA SER A 135 -9.15 10.20 -2.17
C SER A 135 -9.52 9.00 -1.28
N SER A 136 -9.51 7.79 -1.83
CA SER A 136 -9.58 6.56 -1.04
C SER A 136 -8.21 6.13 -0.49
N LYS A 137 -7.11 6.64 -1.06
CA LYS A 137 -5.74 6.32 -0.66
C LYS A 137 -4.90 7.56 -0.47
N GLY A 138 -3.81 7.42 0.27
CA GLY A 138 -2.93 8.52 0.60
C GLY A 138 -1.50 8.30 0.13
N VAL A 139 -0.90 9.36 -0.40
CA VAL A 139 0.52 9.41 -0.75
C VAL A 139 1.11 10.71 -0.23
N ALA A 140 2.23 10.65 0.50
CA ALA A 140 2.89 11.86 0.96
C ALA A 140 3.30 12.75 -0.23
N PRO A 141 3.22 14.09 -0.10
CA PRO A 141 3.63 15.01 -1.16
C PRO A 141 5.13 14.98 -1.45
N GLN A 142 5.93 14.47 -0.51
CA GLN A 142 7.39 14.41 -0.63
C GLN A 142 7.90 13.03 -0.20
N PHE A 143 8.70 12.41 -1.06
CA PHE A 143 9.40 11.15 -0.83
C PHE A 143 10.90 11.39 -0.65
N PHE A 144 11.59 10.44 0.00
CA PHE A 144 13.03 10.32 -0.03
C PHE A 144 13.48 9.92 -1.43
N ASP A 145 14.55 10.54 -1.93
CA ASP A 145 15.25 10.08 -3.13
C ASP A 145 16.17 8.91 -2.73
N ILE A 146 16.06 7.78 -3.43
CA ILE A 146 16.82 6.56 -3.10
C ILE A 146 17.44 5.96 -4.36
N GLY A 147 18.64 5.39 -4.23
CA GLY A 147 19.29 4.66 -5.32
C GLY A 147 18.90 3.18 -5.40
N ASP A 148 18.59 2.58 -4.24
CA ASP A 148 18.27 1.16 -4.08
C ASP A 148 17.59 0.91 -2.72
N LEU A 149 17.30 -0.36 -2.43
CA LEU A 149 16.74 -0.84 -1.17
C LEU A 149 17.69 -1.77 -0.41
N THR A 150 19.00 -1.65 -0.63
CA THR A 150 19.98 -2.50 0.05
C THR A 150 19.87 -2.30 1.57
N PRO A 151 19.98 -3.38 2.38
CA PRO A 151 19.75 -3.29 3.83
C PRO A 151 20.71 -2.34 4.58
N ASP A 152 21.91 -2.14 4.06
CA ASP A 152 22.94 -1.21 4.56
C ASP A 152 23.01 0.09 3.74
N GLY A 153 22.05 0.29 2.84
CA GLY A 153 21.97 1.43 1.94
C GLY A 153 21.16 2.60 2.48
N PRO A 154 20.61 3.46 1.59
CA PRO A 154 20.04 4.76 1.95
C PRO A 154 18.76 4.68 2.78
N THR A 155 18.20 3.48 2.99
CA THR A 155 16.95 3.28 3.72
C THR A 155 17.14 2.56 5.06
N ALA A 156 18.39 2.23 5.42
CA ALA A 156 18.73 1.39 6.58
C ALA A 156 18.26 1.97 7.92
N THR A 157 18.24 3.30 8.04
CA THR A 157 17.90 4.06 9.25
C THR A 157 16.45 4.57 9.24
N LEU A 158 15.69 4.27 8.19
CA LEU A 158 14.32 4.74 8.05
C LEU A 158 13.35 3.90 8.89
N ARG A 159 12.36 4.59 9.45
CA ARG A 159 11.29 4.00 10.26
C ARG A 159 9.94 4.52 9.81
N LEU A 160 8.90 3.72 10.01
CA LEU A 160 7.51 4.05 9.75
C LEU A 160 6.73 4.14 11.07
N VAL A 161 6.01 5.24 11.26
CA VAL A 161 5.11 5.45 12.40
C VAL A 161 3.76 5.96 11.90
N CYS A 162 2.70 5.68 12.67
CA CYS A 162 1.34 6.07 12.33
C CYS A 162 0.58 6.56 13.56
N PHE A 163 -0.14 7.67 13.39
CA PHE A 163 -0.99 8.26 14.39
C PHE A 163 -2.40 8.50 13.85
N LEU A 164 -3.37 8.45 14.75
CA LEU A 164 -4.70 8.98 14.56
C LEU A 164 -4.82 10.24 15.39
N ARG A 165 -5.10 11.37 14.75
CA ARG A 165 -5.48 12.58 15.47
C ARG A 165 -6.99 12.70 15.45
N ASP A 166 -7.60 12.68 16.63
CA ASP A 166 -9.05 12.78 16.75
C ASP A 166 -9.55 14.22 16.49
N ARG A 167 -10.86 14.36 16.34
CA ARG A 167 -11.54 15.65 16.15
C ARG A 167 -11.32 16.69 17.26
N ASP A 168 -10.93 16.25 18.45
CA ASP A 168 -10.61 17.13 19.58
C ASP A 168 -9.14 17.56 19.57
N GLY A 169 -8.38 17.04 18.59
CA GLY A 169 -7.00 17.39 18.31
C GLY A 169 -5.99 16.54 19.07
N HIS A 170 -6.40 15.49 19.78
CA HIS A 170 -5.48 14.59 20.47
C HIS A 170 -4.88 13.58 19.51
N GLU A 171 -3.58 13.35 19.62
CA GLU A 171 -2.84 12.39 18.82
C GLU A 171 -2.70 11.07 19.57
N HIS A 172 -3.05 9.97 18.90
CA HIS A 172 -2.99 8.61 19.43
C HIS A 172 -2.11 7.75 18.54
N ALA A 173 -1.21 6.97 19.13
CA ALA A 173 -0.43 5.98 18.38
C ALA A 173 -1.38 4.93 17.79
N TYR A 174 -1.38 4.82 16.46
CA TYR A 174 -2.30 3.95 15.72
C TYR A 174 -1.56 2.74 15.13
N GLY A 175 -0.33 2.95 14.63
CA GLY A 175 0.58 1.90 14.20
C GLY A 175 1.80 1.79 15.11
N VAL A 176 2.37 0.59 15.20
CA VAL A 176 3.63 0.34 15.93
C VAL A 176 4.78 0.94 15.13
N ASP A 177 5.57 1.80 15.76
CA ASP A 177 6.80 2.36 15.17
C ASP A 177 7.78 1.24 14.80
N SER A 178 8.02 1.08 13.50
CA SER A 178 8.68 -0.08 12.92
C SER A 178 9.83 0.34 12.00
N PRO A 179 11.01 -0.30 12.10
CA PRO A 179 12.07 -0.10 11.11
C PRO A 179 11.63 -0.65 9.75
N LEU A 180 12.03 -0.01 8.65
CA LEU A 180 11.75 -0.51 7.31
C LEU A 180 12.38 -1.90 7.08
N LEU A 181 13.58 -2.14 7.63
CA LEU A 181 14.21 -3.47 7.62
C LEU A 181 13.43 -4.55 8.41
N GLY A 182 12.35 -4.18 9.08
CA GLY A 182 11.44 -5.11 9.76
C GLY A 182 10.39 -5.76 8.87
N TYR A 183 10.25 -5.35 7.60
CA TYR A 183 9.41 -6.05 6.63
C TYR A 183 9.92 -7.48 6.40
N SER A 184 9.00 -8.43 6.20
CA SER A 184 9.37 -9.82 5.95
C SER A 184 10.24 -9.94 4.70
N TYR A 185 9.83 -9.28 3.61
CA TYR A 185 10.56 -9.17 2.36
C TYR A 185 10.90 -7.69 2.13
N TYR A 186 12.19 -7.41 1.98
CA TYR A 186 12.72 -6.08 1.73
C TYR A 186 13.93 -6.16 0.78
N GLY A 187 14.35 -5.03 0.20
CA GLY A 187 15.48 -5.01 -0.71
C GLY A 187 15.26 -5.80 -1.99
N GLU A 188 16.34 -6.40 -2.51
CA GLU A 188 16.30 -7.24 -3.71
C GLU A 188 15.32 -8.41 -3.56
N VAL A 189 15.21 -9.00 -2.36
CA VAL A 189 14.27 -10.10 -2.09
C VAL A 189 12.83 -9.68 -2.37
N LEU A 190 12.44 -8.46 -1.99
CA LEU A 190 11.11 -7.93 -2.28
C LEU A 190 10.93 -7.68 -3.79
N LEU A 191 11.89 -7.02 -4.42
CA LEU A 191 11.80 -6.63 -5.83
C LEU A 191 11.73 -7.87 -6.75
N ASP A 192 12.59 -8.85 -6.52
CA ASP A 192 12.61 -10.11 -7.27
C ASP A 192 11.31 -10.90 -7.06
N TRP A 193 10.80 -10.93 -5.83
CA TRP A 193 9.53 -11.57 -5.52
C TRP A 193 8.36 -10.86 -6.21
N VAL A 194 8.33 -9.53 -6.25
CA VAL A 194 7.28 -8.79 -6.98
C VAL A 194 7.36 -9.07 -8.48
N VAL A 195 8.56 -9.07 -9.07
CA VAL A 195 8.74 -9.39 -10.50
C VAL A 195 8.26 -10.81 -10.81
N GLU A 196 8.58 -11.78 -9.96
CA GLU A 196 8.10 -13.16 -10.08
C GLU A 196 6.56 -13.23 -10.00
N ARG A 197 5.94 -12.49 -9.06
CA ARG A 197 4.48 -12.42 -8.94
C ARG A 197 3.84 -11.74 -10.14
N LEU A 198 4.43 -10.69 -10.69
CA LEU A 198 3.92 -10.05 -11.91
C LEU A 198 3.91 -11.02 -13.10
N ALA A 199 4.90 -11.91 -13.20
CA ALA A 199 4.94 -12.93 -14.24
C ALA A 199 3.92 -14.06 -14.01
N ASN A 200 3.81 -14.55 -12.76
CA ASN A 200 3.21 -15.85 -12.48
C ASN A 200 1.92 -15.81 -11.65
N GLN A 201 1.63 -14.74 -10.91
CA GLN A 201 0.39 -14.66 -10.14
C GLN A 201 -0.80 -14.51 -11.08
N LYS A 202 -1.79 -15.40 -10.96
CA LYS A 202 -3.01 -15.38 -11.76
C LYS A 202 -4.25 -15.22 -10.89
N GLY A 203 -5.20 -14.44 -11.39
CA GLY A 203 -6.51 -14.27 -10.79
C GLY A 203 -7.45 -15.42 -11.16
N SER A 204 -8.36 -15.76 -10.25
CA SER A 204 -9.50 -16.64 -10.51
C SER A 204 -10.66 -16.27 -9.57
N ALA A 205 -11.83 -16.90 -9.72
CA ALA A 205 -12.96 -16.68 -8.82
C ALA A 205 -12.71 -17.19 -7.39
N GLY A 206 -11.75 -18.10 -7.19
CA GLY A 206 -11.46 -18.73 -5.89
C GLY A 206 -10.32 -18.09 -5.09
N THR A 207 -9.71 -17.02 -5.62
CA THR A 207 -8.62 -16.29 -4.96
C THR A 207 -9.01 -14.82 -4.78
N PRO A 208 -8.60 -14.16 -3.69
CA PRO A 208 -8.85 -12.73 -3.51
C PRO A 208 -7.92 -11.86 -4.39
N LEU A 209 -6.98 -12.48 -5.12
CA LEU A 209 -5.96 -11.81 -5.93
C LEU A 209 -6.32 -11.73 -7.42
N GLU A 210 -5.77 -10.72 -8.09
CA GLU A 210 -5.87 -10.49 -9.53
C GLU A 210 -4.57 -10.85 -10.26
N ASP A 211 -4.64 -10.97 -11.58
CA ASP A 211 -3.47 -11.04 -12.45
C ASP A 211 -2.93 -9.62 -12.69
N VAL A 212 -2.13 -9.12 -11.74
CA VAL A 212 -1.61 -7.74 -11.76
C VAL A 212 -0.71 -7.51 -12.98
N GLY A 213 0.10 -8.49 -13.39
CA GLY A 213 0.95 -8.37 -14.57
C GLY A 213 0.14 -8.19 -15.87
N ALA A 214 -0.91 -9.00 -16.06
CA ALA A 214 -1.79 -8.85 -17.21
C ALA A 214 -2.54 -7.50 -17.19
N LEU A 215 -2.97 -7.04 -16.01
CA LEU A 215 -3.60 -5.72 -15.88
C LEU A 215 -2.63 -4.58 -16.23
N MET A 216 -1.37 -4.67 -15.81
CA MET A 216 -0.34 -3.69 -16.18
C MET A 216 -0.07 -3.67 -17.69
N ALA A 217 0.03 -4.83 -18.33
CA ALA A 217 0.17 -4.89 -19.79
C ALA A 217 -1.07 -4.31 -20.51
N ALA A 218 -2.28 -4.64 -20.03
CA ALA A 218 -3.53 -4.10 -20.57
C ALA A 218 -3.68 -2.58 -20.37
N ALA A 219 -3.06 -2.02 -19.32
CA ALA A 219 -2.98 -0.58 -19.07
C ALA A 219 -1.94 0.14 -19.96
N GLY A 220 -1.35 -0.56 -20.94
CA GLY A 220 -0.43 0.04 -21.92
C GLY A 220 1.01 0.15 -21.43
N HIS A 221 1.49 -0.85 -20.68
CA HIS A 221 2.89 -0.98 -20.27
C HIS A 221 3.42 0.27 -19.53
N PRO A 222 2.83 0.62 -18.38
CA PRO A 222 3.21 1.81 -17.61
C PRO A 222 4.72 1.81 -17.32
N GLU A 223 5.36 2.97 -17.52
CA GLU A 223 6.79 3.17 -17.26
C GLU A 223 7.10 3.26 -15.76
N HIS A 224 6.09 3.56 -14.94
CA HIS A 224 6.22 3.79 -13.51
C HIS A 224 5.13 3.08 -12.72
N VAL A 225 5.49 2.62 -11.52
CA VAL A 225 4.56 2.07 -10.54
C VAL A 225 4.75 2.72 -9.19
N LEU A 226 3.65 2.80 -8.43
CA LEU A 226 3.68 3.06 -6.99
C LEU A 226 3.25 1.78 -6.27
N ILE A 227 4.11 1.28 -5.40
CA ILE A 227 3.91 0.02 -4.70
C ILE A 227 3.72 0.30 -3.20
N GLY A 228 2.56 -0.05 -2.65
CA GLY A 228 2.41 -0.16 -1.20
C GLY A 228 3.05 -1.47 -0.74
N ILE A 229 4.13 -1.42 0.02
CA ILE A 229 4.90 -2.65 0.32
C ILE A 229 4.35 -3.44 1.51
N GLY A 230 3.16 -3.10 1.99
CA GLY A 230 2.44 -3.77 3.07
C GLY A 230 2.38 -2.93 4.35
N ALA A 231 1.29 -3.04 5.08
CA ALA A 231 1.07 -2.27 6.28
C ALA A 231 1.78 -2.85 7.52
N THR A 232 2.29 -1.95 8.37
CA THR A 232 2.87 -2.35 9.67
C THR A 232 1.78 -2.66 10.70
N ARG A 233 2.16 -3.27 11.82
CA ARG A 233 1.22 -3.68 12.87
C ARG A 233 0.49 -2.51 13.50
N TYR A 234 -0.77 -2.74 13.89
CA TYR A 234 -1.51 -1.80 14.71
C TYR A 234 -1.08 -1.84 16.17
N THR A 235 -1.27 -0.72 16.85
CA THR A 235 -1.44 -0.71 18.32
C THR A 235 -2.80 -1.33 18.69
N GLU A 236 -3.04 -1.62 19.97
CA GLU A 236 -4.36 -2.08 20.43
C GLU A 236 -5.48 -1.10 20.06
N LEU A 237 -5.19 0.21 20.11
CA LEU A 237 -6.09 1.25 19.66
C LEU A 237 -6.33 1.19 18.16
N GLY A 238 -5.27 1.09 17.34
CA GLY A 238 -5.40 1.02 15.89
C GLY A 238 -6.23 -0.17 15.43
N GLU A 239 -6.03 -1.34 16.05
CA GLU A 239 -6.74 -2.57 15.73
C GLU A 239 -8.25 -2.47 15.98
N SER A 240 -8.64 -1.68 16.99
CA SER A 240 -10.04 -1.56 17.45
C SER A 240 -10.75 -0.25 17.03
N THR A 241 -10.05 0.66 16.33
CA THR A 241 -10.57 1.99 15.99
C THR A 241 -10.74 2.19 14.49
N PHE A 242 -11.92 2.69 14.09
CA PHE A 242 -12.26 3.03 12.71
C PHE A 242 -12.38 4.54 12.51
N LEU A 243 -11.93 5.02 11.35
CA LEU A 243 -11.94 6.43 10.98
C LEU A 243 -13.35 7.03 11.01
N GLN A 244 -13.45 8.23 11.59
CA GLN A 244 -14.67 9.05 11.63
C GLN A 244 -14.45 10.38 10.89
N PRO A 245 -15.53 11.02 10.37
CA PRO A 245 -15.42 12.38 9.85
C PRO A 245 -14.78 13.34 10.86
N GLY A 246 -13.79 14.11 10.40
CA GLY A 246 -13.02 15.05 11.22
C GLY A 246 -11.75 14.48 11.85
N ASP A 247 -11.53 13.17 11.82
CA ASP A 247 -10.24 12.59 12.19
C ASP A 247 -9.16 12.95 11.16
N GLU A 248 -7.89 12.92 11.59
CA GLU A 248 -6.74 13.00 10.71
C GLU A 248 -5.89 11.72 10.82
N ALA A 249 -5.70 11.04 9.69
CA ALA A 249 -4.78 9.93 9.55
C ALA A 249 -3.38 10.48 9.27
N VAL A 250 -2.41 10.16 10.12
CA VAL A 250 -1.02 10.63 10.00
C VAL A 250 -0.11 9.43 9.81
N VAL A 251 0.54 9.34 8.66
CA VAL A 251 1.56 8.33 8.37
C VAL A 251 2.89 9.04 8.10
N ARG A 252 3.96 8.60 8.76
CA ARG A 252 5.28 9.23 8.61
C ARG A 252 6.36 8.17 8.44
N VAL A 253 7.17 8.34 7.40
CA VAL A 253 8.48 7.71 7.27
C VAL A 253 9.52 8.74 7.69
N TYR A 254 10.42 8.40 8.61
CA TYR A 254 11.44 9.32 9.11
C TYR A 254 12.79 8.62 9.25
N ASP A 255 13.86 9.39 9.13
CA ASP A 255 15.22 8.93 9.36
C ASP A 255 15.59 9.07 10.84
N THR A 256 16.25 8.07 11.41
CA THR A 256 16.76 8.15 12.79
C THR A 256 18.11 8.86 12.90
N GLU A 257 18.82 9.06 11.79
CA GLU A 257 20.15 9.68 11.76
C GLU A 257 20.12 11.13 11.28
N SER A 258 18.96 11.64 10.83
CA SER A 258 18.76 13.01 10.39
C SER A 258 17.37 13.54 10.81
N ASP A 259 17.07 14.80 10.49
CA ASP A 259 15.75 15.41 10.70
C ASP A 259 14.80 15.21 9.49
N GLU A 260 15.20 14.39 8.49
CA GLU A 260 14.42 14.19 7.28
C GLU A 260 13.21 13.26 7.51
N PHE A 261 12.08 13.62 6.90
CA PHE A 261 10.87 12.82 6.94
C PHE A 261 10.01 12.99 5.68
N SER A 262 9.24 11.96 5.38
CA SER A 262 8.11 11.95 4.46
C SER A 262 6.84 11.78 5.30
N GLU A 263 5.95 12.77 5.28
CA GLU A 263 4.72 12.74 6.08
C GLU A 263 3.48 12.93 5.21
N LEU A 264 2.49 12.11 5.50
CA LEU A 264 1.15 12.15 4.93
C LEU A 264 0.17 12.47 6.06
N ARG A 265 -0.60 13.55 5.91
CA ARG A 265 -1.69 13.93 6.82
C ARG A 265 -2.97 14.01 6.03
N GLN A 266 -3.94 13.15 6.33
CA GLN A 266 -5.21 13.12 5.62
C GLN A 266 -6.38 13.36 6.56
N THR A 267 -7.11 14.45 6.35
CA THR A 267 -8.37 14.70 7.05
C THR A 267 -9.49 13.82 6.46
N VAL A 268 -10.23 13.14 7.33
CA VAL A 268 -11.39 12.34 6.94
C VAL A 268 -12.58 13.26 6.73
N VAL A 269 -13.15 13.23 5.52
CA VAL A 269 -14.27 14.08 5.12
C VAL A 269 -15.40 13.24 4.54
N THR A 270 -16.63 13.72 4.68
CA THR A 270 -17.75 13.21 3.88
C THR A 270 -17.71 13.82 2.48
N ARG A 271 -18.35 13.17 1.51
CA ARG A 271 -18.63 13.79 0.20
C ARG A 271 -19.50 15.04 0.32
#